data_AF-A0A2T4WIT7-F1
#
_entry.id   AF-A0A2T4WIT7-F1
#
_cell.length_a   1.000
_cell.length_b   1.000
_cell.length_c   1.000
_cell.angle_alpha   90.00
_cell.angle_beta   90.00
_cell.angle_gamma   90.00
#
_symmetry.space_group_name_H-M   'P 1'
#
loop_
_entity.id
_entity.type
_entity.pdbx_description
1 polymer ?
#
loop_
_entity_poly.entity_id
_entity_poly.type
_entity_poly.pdbx_seq_one_letter_code
_entity_poly.pdbx_strand_id
1 'polypeptide(L)'
;MSHSIPKETFAFFNKLAKNNDRDWFNENKPEFKATETKIKASYNYLGELMSFHDQIEKIKIFRIYRDVRFSKNKLPYKTHFGGSFARRKPDLRGGYYLHIQPNNESFIATGFWEPNKEDLFRIRKEFEMDDSEMRAIL
;
A
#
# COMPACT_ATOMS: atom_id res chain seq x y z
N MET A 1 -12.70 12.93 -14.59
CA MET A 1 -12.72 12.84 -13.12
C MET A 1 -11.28 12.96 -12.62
N SER A 2 -11.02 13.56 -11.46
CA SER A 2 -9.65 13.60 -10.93
C SER A 2 -9.23 12.22 -10.44
N HIS A 3 -8.08 11.71 -10.91
CA HIS A 3 -7.52 10.43 -10.48
C HIS A 3 -6.51 10.57 -9.32
N SER A 4 -6.30 11.80 -8.83
CA SER A 4 -5.43 12.11 -7.70
C SER A 4 -5.97 11.60 -6.37
N ILE A 5 -5.08 11.33 -5.42
CA ILE A 5 -5.45 11.07 -4.02
C ILE A 5 -6.24 12.27 -3.45
N PRO A 6 -7.48 12.08 -2.97
CA PRO A 6 -8.28 13.18 -2.45
C PRO A 6 -7.67 13.77 -1.16
N LYS A 7 -7.60 15.10 -1.05
CA LYS A 7 -6.99 15.78 0.11
C LYS A 7 -7.72 15.48 1.43
N GLU A 8 -9.04 15.28 1.35
CA GLU A 8 -9.88 14.88 2.47
C GLU A 8 -9.45 13.56 3.12
N THR A 9 -8.74 12.69 2.37
CA THR A 9 -8.15 11.45 2.90
C THR A 9 -7.21 11.74 4.07
N PHE A 10 -6.32 12.71 3.89
CA PHE A 10 -5.35 13.08 4.91
C PHE A 10 -6.01 13.78 6.10
N ALA A 11 -7.01 14.62 5.84
CA ALA A 11 -7.80 15.26 6.89
C ALA A 11 -8.55 14.24 7.74
N PHE A 12 -9.21 13.24 7.12
CA PHE A 12 -9.90 12.17 7.82
C PHE A 12 -8.95 11.38 8.73
N PHE A 13 -7.79 10.97 8.21
CA PHE A 13 -6.83 10.21 9.02
C PHE A 13 -6.20 11.02 10.15
N ASN A 14 -6.01 12.34 9.98
CA ASN A 14 -5.59 13.21 11.06
C ASN A 14 -6.66 13.33 12.16
N LYS A 15 -7.96 13.36 11.82
CA LYS A 15 -9.04 13.30 12.81
C LYS A 15 -9.08 11.93 13.50
N LEU A 16 -9.00 10.85 12.73
CA LEU A 16 -9.02 9.49 13.25
C LEU A 16 -7.84 9.23 14.20
N ALA A 17 -6.65 9.73 13.89
CA ALA A 17 -5.49 9.58 14.77
C ALA A 17 -5.72 10.15 16.17
N LYS A 18 -6.53 11.21 16.30
CA LYS A 18 -6.89 11.82 17.58
C LYS A 18 -8.08 11.14 18.27
N ASN A 19 -8.93 10.44 17.53
CA ASN A 19 -10.18 9.85 18.00
C ASN A 19 -10.32 8.37 17.56
N ASN A 20 -9.27 7.56 17.78
CA ASN A 20 -9.20 6.20 17.26
C ASN A 20 -9.94 5.22 18.20
N ASP A 21 -11.24 5.38 18.28
CA ASP A 21 -12.16 4.52 19.02
C ASP A 21 -13.39 4.16 18.16
N ARG A 22 -14.16 3.18 18.63
CA ARG A 22 -15.26 2.59 17.84
C ARG A 22 -16.45 3.53 17.69
N ASP A 23 -16.76 4.30 18.73
CA ASP A 23 -17.96 5.14 18.76
C ASP A 23 -17.77 6.31 17.81
N TRP A 24 -16.62 6.99 17.91
CA TRP A 24 -16.24 8.05 16.98
C TRP A 24 -16.21 7.55 15.53
N PHE A 25 -15.59 6.37 15.29
CA PHE A 25 -15.54 5.84 13.93
C PHE A 25 -16.91 5.48 13.38
N ASN A 26 -17.84 4.99 14.19
CA ASN A 26 -19.18 4.65 13.73
C ASN A 26 -19.96 5.89 13.27
N GLU A 27 -19.84 7.00 14.00
CA GLU A 27 -20.42 8.29 13.61
C GLU A 27 -19.80 8.85 12.32
N ASN A 28 -18.48 8.70 12.17
CA ASN A 28 -17.73 9.22 11.01
C ASN A 28 -17.58 8.21 9.86
N LYS A 29 -18.21 7.04 9.97
CA LYS A 29 -18.15 5.97 8.96
C LYS A 29 -18.65 6.40 7.59
N PRO A 30 -19.69 7.24 7.44
CA PRO A 30 -20.10 7.75 6.13
C PRO A 30 -18.99 8.57 5.44
N GLU A 31 -18.29 9.44 6.19
CA GLU A 31 -17.14 10.23 5.68
C GLU A 31 -16.01 9.29 5.21
N PHE A 32 -15.69 8.27 6.01
CA PHE A 32 -14.71 7.25 5.63
C PHE A 32 -15.12 6.52 4.34
N LYS A 33 -16.39 6.11 4.22
CA LYS A 33 -16.87 5.36 3.05
C LYS A 33 -16.85 6.18 1.76
N ALA A 34 -17.20 7.46 1.83
CA ALA A 34 -17.08 8.37 0.70
C ALA A 34 -15.61 8.49 0.26
N THR A 35 -14.69 8.64 1.22
CA THR A 35 -13.24 8.71 0.95
C THR A 35 -12.70 7.39 0.39
N GLU A 36 -13.09 6.25 0.96
CA GLU A 36 -12.69 4.91 0.52
C GLU A 36 -13.07 4.66 -0.95
N THR A 37 -14.25 5.10 -1.39
CA THR A 37 -14.69 4.97 -2.79
C THR A 37 -13.79 5.76 -3.75
N LYS A 38 -13.45 7.01 -3.40
CA LYS A 38 -12.56 7.83 -4.22
C LYS A 38 -11.14 7.25 -4.29
N ILE A 39 -10.62 6.80 -3.14
CA ILE A 39 -9.31 6.14 -3.07
C ILE A 39 -9.28 4.85 -3.90
N LYS A 40 -10.35 4.07 -3.89
CA LYS A 40 -10.46 2.88 -4.75
C LYS A 40 -10.31 3.22 -6.23
N ALA A 41 -10.94 4.30 -6.68
CA ALA A 41 -10.79 4.76 -8.05
C ALA A 41 -9.33 5.16 -8.38
N SER A 42 -8.64 5.88 -7.49
CA SER A 42 -7.23 6.23 -7.69
C SER A 42 -6.30 5.01 -7.76
N TYR A 43 -6.49 4.02 -6.88
CA TYR A 43 -5.70 2.79 -6.89
C TYR A 43 -5.97 1.96 -8.15
N ASN A 44 -7.22 1.85 -8.61
CA ASN A 44 -7.54 1.13 -9.83
C ASN A 44 -6.90 1.80 -11.05
N TYR A 45 -7.01 3.13 -11.15
CA TYR A 45 -6.37 3.89 -12.23
C TYR A 45 -4.85 3.75 -12.21
N LEU A 46 -4.22 3.79 -11.04
CA LEU A 46 -2.79 3.52 -10.93
C LEU A 46 -2.44 2.11 -11.44
N GLY A 47 -3.25 1.10 -11.14
CA GLY A 47 -3.02 -0.24 -11.66
C GLY A 47 -3.15 -0.35 -13.18
N GLU A 48 -4.06 0.41 -13.79
CA GLU A 48 -4.15 0.54 -15.25
C GLU A 48 -2.86 1.15 -15.82
N LEU A 49 -2.34 2.23 -15.20
CA LEU A 49 -1.08 2.84 -15.61
C LEU A 49 0.11 1.90 -15.47
N MET A 50 0.17 1.13 -14.37
CA MET A 50 1.22 0.14 -14.14
C MET A 50 1.17 -0.99 -15.17
N SER A 51 -0.01 -1.30 -15.71
CA SER A 51 -0.21 -2.37 -16.69
C SER A 51 0.44 -2.08 -18.05
N PHE A 52 0.85 -0.82 -18.31
CA PHE A 52 1.66 -0.48 -19.48
C PHE A 52 3.14 -0.88 -19.34
N HIS A 53 3.63 -1.02 -18.10
CA HIS A 53 5.04 -1.31 -17.81
C HIS A 53 5.26 -2.70 -17.20
N ASP A 54 4.22 -3.31 -16.65
CA ASP A 54 4.26 -4.62 -16.00
C ASP A 54 2.92 -5.35 -16.13
N GLN A 55 2.85 -6.60 -15.72
CA GLN A 55 1.62 -7.39 -15.81
C GLN A 55 0.93 -7.50 -14.45
N ILE A 56 0.09 -6.51 -14.16
CA ILE A 56 -0.68 -6.45 -12.91
C ILE A 56 -1.96 -7.28 -13.05
N GLU A 57 -2.07 -8.34 -12.27
CA GLU A 57 -3.22 -9.26 -12.34
C GLU A 57 -4.30 -8.88 -11.33
N LYS A 58 -3.91 -8.34 -10.17
CA LYS A 58 -4.85 -8.06 -9.08
C LYS A 58 -4.47 -6.85 -8.25
N ILE A 59 -5.45 -5.98 -8.07
CA ILE A 59 -5.38 -4.83 -7.16
C ILE A 59 -6.21 -5.14 -5.91
N LYS A 60 -5.63 -4.92 -4.73
CA LYS A 60 -6.33 -5.14 -3.45
C LYS A 60 -6.04 -4.01 -2.49
N ILE A 61 -7.08 -3.27 -2.11
CA ILE A 61 -7.00 -2.27 -1.04
C ILE A 61 -7.43 -2.92 0.27
N PHE A 62 -6.65 -2.67 1.33
CA PHE A 62 -6.85 -3.29 2.63
C PHE A 62 -7.93 -2.58 3.44
N ARG A 63 -8.58 -3.36 4.30
CA ARG A 63 -9.55 -2.82 5.26
C ARG A 63 -8.84 -1.96 6.31
N ILE A 64 -9.57 -0.96 6.80
CA ILE A 64 -9.11 -0.04 7.85
C ILE A 64 -8.96 -0.72 9.22
N TYR A 65 -9.69 -1.80 9.50
CA TYR A 65 -9.62 -2.48 10.79
C TYR A 65 -8.24 -3.11 11.04
N ARG A 66 -7.78 -3.02 12.29
CA ARG A 66 -6.55 -3.64 12.77
C ARG A 66 -6.85 -4.95 13.49
N ASP A 67 -5.99 -5.94 13.30
CA ASP A 67 -5.91 -7.07 14.22
C ASP A 67 -5.04 -6.66 15.42
N VAL A 68 -5.66 -6.53 16.58
CA VAL A 68 -5.00 -6.03 17.81
C VAL A 68 -4.75 -7.12 18.84
N ARG A 69 -5.09 -8.39 18.56
CA ARG A 69 -5.02 -9.48 19.54
C ARG A 69 -3.64 -9.58 20.18
N PHE A 70 -2.59 -9.57 19.36
CA PHE A 70 -1.20 -9.69 19.79
C PHE A 70 -0.41 -8.37 19.71
N SER A 71 -1.05 -7.25 19.36
CA SER A 71 -0.36 -5.97 19.21
C SER A 71 -0.22 -5.25 20.56
N LYS A 72 0.91 -4.59 20.82
CA LYS A 72 1.06 -3.64 21.93
C LYS A 72 0.18 -2.40 21.73
N ASN A 73 0.01 -1.97 20.48
CA ASN A 73 -0.89 -0.89 20.11
C ASN A 73 -2.31 -1.45 19.93
N LYS A 74 -3.21 -1.07 20.83
CA LYS A 74 -4.60 -1.54 20.85
C LYS A 74 -5.58 -0.68 20.06
N LEU A 75 -5.11 0.30 19.29
CA LEU A 75 -5.98 1.12 18.47
C LEU A 75 -6.71 0.26 17.41
N PRO A 76 -8.05 0.35 17.32
CA PRO A 76 -8.88 -0.52 16.48
C PRO A 76 -8.73 -0.26 14.98
N TYR A 77 -8.32 0.95 14.57
CA TYR A 77 -8.28 1.37 13.17
C TYR A 77 -6.89 1.80 12.71
N LYS A 78 -6.59 1.55 11.43
CA LYS A 78 -5.42 2.07 10.73
C LYS A 78 -5.64 3.55 10.42
N THR A 79 -4.57 4.33 10.51
CA THR A 79 -4.54 5.76 10.18
C THR A 79 -4.00 6.00 8.75
N HIS A 80 -4.15 5.01 7.88
CA HIS A 80 -3.68 5.04 6.50
C HIS A 80 -4.53 4.15 5.60
N PHE A 81 -4.45 4.40 4.29
CA PHE A 81 -4.80 3.41 3.28
C PHE A 81 -3.56 2.65 2.84
N GLY A 82 -3.70 1.34 2.74
CA GLY A 82 -2.68 0.47 2.16
C GLY A 82 -3.32 -0.42 1.11
N GLY A 83 -2.63 -0.63 -0.01
CA GLY A 83 -3.07 -1.58 -1.03
C GLY A 83 -1.92 -2.20 -1.78
N SER A 84 -2.16 -3.41 -2.29
CA SER A 84 -1.19 -4.20 -3.04
C SER A 84 -1.59 -4.36 -4.50
N PHE A 85 -0.59 -4.36 -5.38
CA PHE A 85 -0.68 -4.67 -6.80
C PHE A 85 0.10 -5.96 -7.05
N ALA A 86 -0.61 -7.06 -7.27
CA ALA A 86 -0.01 -8.36 -7.51
C ALA A 86 0.32 -8.51 -9.00
N ARG A 87 1.54 -8.99 -9.28
CA ARG A 87 2.00 -9.33 -10.63
C ARG A 87 1.48 -10.70 -11.06
N ARG A 88 1.49 -10.97 -12.36
CA ARG A 88 1.04 -12.24 -12.95
C ARG A 88 1.79 -13.44 -12.36
N LYS A 89 1.09 -14.35 -11.68
CA LYS A 89 1.69 -15.59 -11.17
C LYS A 89 1.46 -16.77 -12.13
N PRO A 90 2.34 -17.79 -12.16
CA PRO A 90 3.56 -17.95 -11.36
C PRO A 90 4.79 -17.22 -11.92
N ASP A 91 4.71 -16.69 -13.14
CA ASP A 91 5.86 -16.17 -13.90
C ASP A 91 6.56 -14.97 -13.25
N LEU A 92 5.77 -14.05 -12.69
CA LEU A 92 6.25 -12.81 -12.09
C LEU A 92 6.02 -12.85 -10.59
N ARG A 93 7.10 -13.10 -9.86
CA ARG A 93 7.10 -13.05 -8.40
C ARG A 93 7.01 -11.60 -7.91
N GLY A 94 6.41 -11.47 -6.73
CA GLY A 94 6.33 -10.21 -6.01
C GLY A 94 5.14 -9.34 -6.35
N GLY A 95 5.23 -8.10 -5.92
CA GLY A 95 4.21 -7.10 -6.12
C GLY A 95 4.61 -5.76 -5.54
N TYR A 96 3.75 -4.79 -5.80
CA TYR A 96 3.92 -3.42 -5.33
C TYR A 96 2.94 -3.14 -4.20
N TYR A 97 3.32 -2.23 -3.33
CA TYR A 97 2.53 -1.74 -2.23
C TYR A 97 2.54 -0.22 -2.24
N LEU A 98 1.35 0.36 -2.12
CA LEU A 98 1.17 1.80 -1.94
C LEU A 98 0.61 2.05 -0.55
N HIS A 99 1.25 2.97 0.17
CA HIS A 99 0.87 3.43 1.50
C HIS A 99 0.56 4.92 1.47
N ILE A 100 -0.67 5.28 1.84
CA ILE A 100 -1.13 6.67 1.89
C ILE A 100 -1.47 7.02 3.33
N GLN A 101 -0.62 7.83 3.96
CA GLN A 101 -0.71 8.29 5.34
C GLN A 101 -0.36 9.79 5.41
N PRO A 102 -1.04 10.59 6.26
CA PRO A 102 -0.66 11.98 6.50
C PRO A 102 0.75 12.10 7.11
N ASN A 103 1.22 13.34 7.28
CA ASN A 103 2.45 13.68 8.02
C ASN A 103 3.75 13.15 7.39
N ASN A 104 3.81 13.08 6.06
CA ASN A 104 4.96 12.58 5.30
C ASN A 104 5.31 11.11 5.59
N GLU A 105 4.32 10.32 6.00
CA GLU A 105 4.49 8.88 6.27
C GLU A 105 3.97 8.01 5.10
N SER A 106 3.67 8.62 3.95
CA SER A 106 3.32 7.88 2.73
C SER A 106 4.57 7.29 2.09
N PHE A 107 4.48 6.06 1.59
CA PHE A 107 5.59 5.38 0.94
C PHE A 107 5.12 4.34 -0.07
N ILE A 108 6.05 3.87 -0.90
CA ILE A 108 5.88 2.72 -1.77
C ILE A 108 6.83 1.62 -1.33
N ALA A 109 6.43 0.37 -1.51
CA ALA A 109 7.31 -0.78 -1.32
C ALA A 109 7.12 -1.77 -2.47
N THR A 110 8.16 -2.53 -2.77
CA THR A 110 8.13 -3.59 -3.77
C THR A 110 8.96 -4.77 -3.30
N GLY A 111 8.67 -5.97 -3.80
CA GLY A 111 9.43 -7.17 -3.49
C GLY A 111 8.58 -8.42 -3.53
N PHE A 112 9.19 -9.53 -3.15
CA PHE A 112 8.52 -10.82 -3.05
C PHE A 112 8.89 -11.54 -1.77
N TRP A 113 7.95 -12.31 -1.24
CA TRP A 113 8.14 -13.07 -0.01
C TRP A 113 8.94 -14.35 -0.29
N GLU A 114 9.77 -14.73 0.67
CA GLU A 114 10.46 -16.03 0.74
C GLU A 114 11.24 -16.38 -0.54
N PRO A 115 12.31 -15.61 -0.86
CA PRO A 115 13.20 -16.00 -1.94
C PRO A 115 13.85 -17.34 -1.64
N ASN A 116 13.79 -18.27 -2.60
CA ASN A 116 14.46 -19.55 -2.53
C ASN A 116 15.95 -19.39 -2.83
N LYS A 117 16.69 -20.51 -2.78
CA LYS A 117 18.14 -20.51 -3.01
C LYS A 117 18.49 -19.95 -4.38
N GLU A 118 17.72 -20.29 -5.41
CA GLU A 118 17.94 -19.90 -6.79
C GLU A 118 17.70 -18.41 -7.00
N ASP A 119 16.67 -17.82 -6.38
CA ASP A 119 16.42 -16.39 -6.42
C ASP A 119 17.57 -15.60 -5.77
N LEU A 120 17.99 -16.02 -4.57
CA LEU A 120 19.07 -15.37 -3.84
C LEU A 120 20.38 -15.44 -4.61
N PHE A 121 20.67 -16.59 -5.23
CA PHE A 121 21.85 -16.76 -6.06
C PHE A 121 21.82 -15.81 -7.27
N ARG A 122 20.69 -15.73 -7.98
CA ARG A 122 20.53 -14.81 -9.11
C ARG A 122 20.72 -13.35 -8.69
N ILE A 123 20.06 -12.89 -7.62
CA ILE A 123 20.17 -11.50 -7.13
C ILE A 123 21.62 -11.16 -6.79
N ARG A 124 22.33 -12.06 -6.09
CA ARG A 124 23.73 -11.84 -5.73
C ARG A 124 24.64 -11.77 -6.95
N LYS A 125 24.39 -12.59 -7.97
CA LYS A 125 25.15 -12.57 -9.22
C LYS A 125 24.95 -11.28 -10.00
N GLU A 126 23.72 -10.74 -10.00
CA GLU A 126 23.45 -9.43 -10.60
C GLU A 126 24.29 -8.34 -9.93
N PHE A 127 24.27 -8.26 -8.59
CA PHE A 127 25.03 -7.26 -7.84
C PHE A 127 26.55 -7.44 -7.93
N GLU A 128 27.03 -8.68 -8.09
CA GLU A 128 28.44 -8.96 -8.34
C GLU A 128 28.89 -8.43 -9.71
N MET A 129 28.00 -8.44 -10.71
CA MET A 129 28.28 -7.95 -12.05
C MET A 129 28.21 -6.42 -12.14
N ASP A 130 27.14 -5.82 -11.64
CA ASP A 130 26.95 -4.38 -11.60
C ASP A 130 25.94 -4.00 -10.50
N ASP A 131 26.39 -3.21 -9.52
CA ASP A 131 25.56 -2.67 -8.46
C ASP A 131 25.35 -1.15 -8.56
N SER A 132 25.78 -0.52 -9.65
CA SER A 132 25.77 0.94 -9.82
C SER A 132 24.36 1.53 -9.74
N GLU A 133 23.38 0.93 -10.42
CA GLU A 133 21.97 1.35 -10.35
C GLU A 133 21.42 1.27 -8.93
N MET A 134 21.74 0.19 -8.21
CA MET A 134 21.29 0.01 -6.83
C MET A 134 21.96 1.01 -5.88
N ARG A 135 23.25 1.31 -6.08
CA ARG A 135 23.97 2.33 -5.31
C ARG A 135 23.46 3.74 -5.55
N ALA A 136 22.94 4.04 -6.74
CA ALA A 136 22.35 5.34 -7.05
C ALA A 136 21.01 5.58 -6.32
N ILE A 137 20.35 4.51 -5.87
CA ILE A 137 19.06 4.55 -5.16
C ILE A 137 19.24 4.66 -3.63
N LEU A 138 20.38 4.19 -3.09
CA LEU A 138 20.72 4.18 -1.66
C LEU A 138 21.28 5.52 -1.17
#